data_AF-A0A972M6W4-F1
#
_entry.id   AF-A0A972M6W4-F1
#
_cell.length_a   1.000
_cell.length_b   1.000
_cell.length_c   1.000
_cell.angle_alpha   90.00
_cell.angle_beta   90.00
_cell.angle_gamma   90.00
#
_symmetry.space_group_name_H-M   'P 1'
#
loop_
_entity.id
_entity.type
_entity.pdbx_description
1 polymer ?
#
loop_
_entity_poly.entity_id
_entity_poly.type
_entity_poly.pdbx_seq_one_letter_code
_entity_poly.pdbx_strand_id
1 'polypeptide(L)' 'MPAKNPRISITISEELQQVLENIAKERKESLSQTARRFLELGLNLVEDVGLSKLAEERLKSFSKKDALSHEEIWD' A
#
# COMPACT_ATOMS: atom_id res chain seq x y z
N MET A 1 21.52 21.33 9.11
CA MET A 1 20.15 21.35 8.52
C MET A 1 19.59 19.95 8.64
N PRO A 2 18.48 19.71 9.38
CA PRO A 2 17.82 18.42 9.28
C PRO A 2 17.39 18.23 7.82
N ALA A 3 17.74 17.10 7.23
CA ALA A 3 17.47 16.84 5.83
C ALA A 3 15.96 16.95 5.56
N LYS A 4 15.59 17.67 4.51
CA LYS A 4 14.20 17.95 4.09
C LYS A 4 13.34 16.69 3.91
N ASN A 5 13.97 15.51 3.74
CA ASN A 5 13.32 14.22 3.55
C ASN A 5 13.86 13.19 4.57
N PRO A 6 13.00 12.50 5.32
CA PRO A 6 13.43 11.40 6.19
C PRO A 6 14.06 10.28 5.36
N ARG A 7 15.16 9.71 5.85
CA ARG A 7 15.87 8.59 5.22
C ARG A 7 15.83 7.39 6.15
N ILE A 8 15.53 6.23 5.58
CA ILE A 8 15.54 4.94 6.28
C ILE A 8 16.64 4.10 5.64
N SER A 9 17.60 3.66 6.46
CA SER A 9 18.59 2.67 6.05
C SER A 9 18.09 1.29 6.47
N ILE A 10 18.04 0.35 5.53
CA ILE A 10 17.60 -1.03 5.77
C ILE A 10 18.71 -1.99 5.37
N THR A 11 18.97 -2.97 6.23
CA THR A 11 19.83 -4.11 5.89
C THR A 11 18.97 -5.15 5.19
N ILE A 12 19.42 -5.63 4.02
CA ILE A 12 18.73 -6.64 3.22
C ILE A 12 19.68 -7.81 2.94
N SER A 13 19.12 -8.97 2.61
CA SER A 13 19.93 -10.12 2.19
C SER A 13 20.48 -9.92 0.77
N GLU A 14 21.50 -10.70 0.42
CA GLU A 14 22.13 -10.67 -0.91
C GLU A 14 21.13 -11.06 -2.00
N GLU A 15 20.26 -12.04 -1.74
CA GLU A 15 19.22 -12.49 -2.67
C GLU A 15 18.21 -11.37 -2.94
N LEU A 16 17.76 -10.67 -1.88
CA LEU A 16 16.83 -9.56 -2.03
C LEU A 16 17.47 -8.39 -2.78
N GLN A 17 18.74 -8.10 -2.51
CA GLN A 17 19.48 -7.10 -3.27
C GLN A 17 19.53 -7.46 -4.76
N GLN A 18 19.87 -8.71 -5.09
CA GLN A 18 19.98 -9.15 -6.48
C GLN A 18 18.64 -9.05 -7.22
N VAL A 19 17.53 -9.40 -6.56
CA VAL A 19 16.18 -9.26 -7.11
C VAL A 19 15.84 -7.79 -7.35
N LEU A 20 16.08 -6.91 -6.37
CA LEU A 20 15.82 -5.48 -6.52
C LEU A 20 16.64 -4.85 -7.65
N GLU A 21 17.91 -5.25 -7.80
CA GLU A 21 18.77 -4.79 -8.89
C GLU A 21 18.26 -5.21 -10.26
N ASN A 22 17.81 -6.45 -10.40
CA ASN A 22 17.26 -6.95 -11.66
C ASN A 22 15.99 -6.19 -12.05
N ILE A 23 15.09 -5.96 -11.09
CA ILE A 23 13.84 -5.21 -11.32
C ILE A 23 14.15 -3.75 -11.65
N ALA A 24 15.08 -3.12 -10.94
CA ALA A 24 15.47 -1.73 -11.18
C ALA A 24 16.07 -1.56 -12.60
N LYS A 25 16.92 -2.51 -13.03
CA LYS A 25 17.47 -2.55 -14.40
C LYS A 25 16.38 -2.68 -15.45
N GLU A 26 15.45 -3.62 -15.27
CA GLU A 26 14.33 -3.83 -16.19
C GLU A 26 13.45 -2.58 -16.33
N ARG A 27 13.20 -1.89 -15.21
CA ARG A 27 12.37 -0.67 -15.16
C ARG A 27 13.12 0.61 -15.52
N LYS A 28 14.45 0.55 -15.70
CA LYS A 28 15.32 1.72 -15.90
C LYS A 28 15.17 2.76 -14.77
N GLU A 29 14.98 2.29 -13.54
CA GLU A 29 14.82 3.11 -12.33
C GLU A 29 16.03 2.93 -11.40
N SER A 30 16.18 3.82 -10.41
CA SER A 30 17.17 3.62 -9.34
C SER A 30 16.70 2.55 -8.33
N LEU A 31 17.65 1.86 -7.69
CA LEU A 31 17.36 0.91 -6.60
C LEU A 31 16.48 1.52 -5.51
N SER A 32 16.74 2.77 -5.11
CA SER A 32 15.96 3.46 -4.09
C SER A 32 14.52 3.71 -4.51
N GLN A 33 14.28 4.05 -5.79
CA GLN A 33 12.91 4.22 -6.31
C GLN A 33 12.17 2.89 -6.35
N THR A 34 12.83 1.83 -6.82
CA THR A 34 12.25 0.48 -6.84
C THR A 34 11.92 0.00 -5.42
N ALA A 35 12.87 0.13 -4.48
CA ALA A 35 12.66 -0.23 -3.08
C ALA A 35 11.52 0.58 -2.44
N ARG A 36 11.49 1.90 -2.64
CA ARG A 36 10.39 2.76 -2.16
C ARG A 36 9.04 2.30 -2.70
N ARG A 37 8.94 1.99 -3.99
CA ARG A 37 7.69 1.53 -4.61
C ARG A 37 7.19 0.24 -3.98
N PHE A 38 8.09 -0.71 -3.70
CA PHE A 38 7.71 -1.95 -3.02
C PHE A 38 7.30 -1.73 -1.57
N LEU A 39 7.94 -0.80 -0.86
CA LEU A 39 7.51 -0.40 0.49
C LEU A 39 6.10 0.20 0.47
N GLU A 40 5.82 1.12 -0.47
CA GLU A 40 4.49 1.71 -0.63
C GLU A 40 3.44 0.66 -1.01
N LEU A 41 3.77 -0.26 -1.91
CA LEU A 41 2.89 -1.37 -2.27
C LEU A 41 2.59 -2.27 -1.06
N GLY A 42 3.61 -2.59 -0.25
CA GLY A 42 3.42 -3.38 0.97
C GLY A 42 2.49 -2.70 1.96
N LEU A 43 2.59 -1.38 2.13
CA LEU A 43 1.68 -0.60 2.97
C LEU A 43 0.24 -0.63 2.43
N ASN A 44 0.05 -0.46 1.12
CA ASN A 44 -1.27 -0.54 0.49
C ASN A 44 -1.91 -1.91 0.71
N LEU A 45 -1.16 -3.00 0.59
CA LEU A 45 -1.68 -4.36 0.83
C LEU A 45 -2.13 -4.55 2.30
N VAL A 46 -1.41 -3.95 3.25
CA VAL A 46 -1.81 -3.97 4.67
C VAL A 46 -3.10 -3.17 4.87
N GLU A 47 -3.22 -2.02 4.21
CA GLU A 47 -4.43 -1.20 4.24
C GLU A 47 -5.64 -1.94 3.65
N ASP A 48 -5.48 -2.59 2.50
CA ASP A 48 -6.55 -3.39 1.86
C ASP A 48 -7.08 -4.47 2.80
N VAL A 49 -6.19 -5.15 3.53
CA VAL A 49 -6.59 -6.13 4.56
C VAL A 49 -7.36 -5.45 5.69
N GLY A 50 -6.93 -4.27 6.13
CA GLY A 50 -7.63 -3.49 7.16
C GLY A 50 -9.02 -3.04 6.73
N LEU A 51 -9.15 -2.51 5.51
CA LEU A 51 -10.42 -2.06 4.94
C LEU A 51 -11.38 -3.23 4.70
N SER A 52 -10.87 -4.39 4.27
CA SER A 52 -11.67 -5.60 4.10
C SER A 52 -12.27 -6.05 5.42
N LYS A 53 -11.48 -6.09 6.50
CA LYS A 53 -11.98 -6.40 7.86
C LYS A 53 -13.03 -5.40 8.32
N LEU A 54 -12.81 -4.10 8.08
CA LEU A 54 -13.79 -3.06 8.41
C LEU A 54 -15.12 -3.29 7.67
N ALA A 55 -15.05 -3.65 6.39
CA ALA A 55 -16.23 -3.97 5.59
C ALA A 55 -16.95 -5.21 6.12
N GLU A 56 -16.22 -6.27 6.46
CA GLU A 56 -16.77 -7.49 7.07
C GLU A 56 -17.51 -7.20 8.37
N GLU A 57 -16.95 -6.38 9.26
CA GLU A 57 -17.61 -5.98 10.51
C GLU A 57 -18.92 -5.23 10.23
N ARG A 58 -18.93 -4.30 9.27
CA ARG A 58 -20.14 -3.56 8.89
C ARG A 58 -21.21 -4.45 8.27
N LEU A 59 -20.80 -5.46 7.49
CA LEU A 59 -21.72 -6.41 6.86
C LEU A 59 -22.51 -7.22 7.89
N LYS A 60 -21.96 -7.48 9.09
CA LYS A 60 -22.65 -8.26 10.13
C LYS A 60 -23.98 -7.65 10.57
N SER A 61 -24.08 -6.33 10.55
CA SER A 61 -25.30 -5.59 10.90
C SER A 61 -25.96 -4.92 9.70
N PHE A 62 -25.52 -5.24 8.47
CA PHE A 62 -26.03 -4.60 7.28
C PHE A 62 -27.44 -5.10 6.95
N SER A 63 -28.34 -4.16 6.69
CA SER A 63 -29.71 -4.41 6.26
C SER A 63 -29.99 -3.61 5.00
N LYS A 64 -30.40 -4.32 3.93
CA LYS A 64 -30.73 -3.68 2.65
C LYS A 64 -31.92 -2.72 2.76
N LYS A 65 -32.77 -2.89 3.76
CA LYS A 65 -33.93 -1.99 4.00
C LYS A 65 -33.50 -0.63 4.54
N ASP A 66 -32.38 -0.60 5.27
CA ASP A 66 -31.83 0.60 5.90
C ASP A 66 -30.67 1.20 5.07
N ALA A 67 -30.42 0.63 3.88
CA ALA A 67 -29.40 1.11 2.96
C ALA A 67 -29.89 2.33 2.20
N LEU A 68 -29.09 3.40 2.22
CA LEU A 68 -29.35 4.62 1.46
C LEU A 68 -29.10 4.39 -0.03
N SER A 69 -29.99 4.93 -0.86
CA SER A 69 -29.83 5.00 -2.31
C SER A 69 -28.78 6.03 -2.72
N HIS A 70 -28.39 5.99 -3.99
CA HIS A 70 -27.42 6.95 -4.54
C HIS A 70 -27.96 8.39 -4.45
N GLU A 71 -29.21 8.60 -4.83
CA GLU A 71 -29.90 9.89 -4.75
C GLU A 71 -29.93 10.42 -3.31
N GLU A 72 -30.14 9.55 -2.31
CA GLU A 72 -30.15 9.97 -0.88
C GLU A 72 -28.79 10.39 -0.32
N ILE A 73 -27.67 10.05 -0.97
CA ILE A 73 -26.32 10.40 -0.49
C ILE A 73 -25.67 11.49 -1.34
N TRP A 74 -25.90 11.51 -2.64
CA TRP A 74 -25.08 12.28 -3.58
C TRP A 74 -25.80 13.46 -4.24
N ASP A 75 -27.13 13.52 -4.19
CA ASP A 75 -27.95 14.68 -4.62
C ASP A 75 -28.38 15.53 -3.41
#